data_AF-A0A356XEA1-F1
#
_entry.id   AF-A0A356XEA1-F1
#
_cell.length_a   1.000
_cell.length_b   1.000
_cell.length_c   1.000
_cell.angle_alpha   90.00
_cell.angle_beta   90.00
_cell.angle_gamma   90.00
#
_symmetry.space_group_name_H-M   'P 1'
#
loop_
_entity.id
_entity.type
_entity.pdbx_description
1 polymer ?
#
loop_
_entity_poly.entity_id
_entity_poly.type
_entity_poly.pdbx_seq_one_letter_code
_entity_poly.pdbx_strand_id
1 'polypeptide(L)'
;MLYRKLYNDLLKWKNNRSKKALLVTGARQTGKTFLIREFGKENYENFVEINFIAEPKAAEIFSGNVFLSTWWSICPSVDPT
;
A
#
# COMPACT_ATOMS: atom_id res chain seq x y z
N MET A 1 -21.50 6.02 12.02
CA MET A 1 -21.14 4.83 11.19
C MET A 1 -20.18 5.18 10.04
N LEU A 2 -19.08 5.92 10.28
CA LEU A 2 -18.12 6.28 9.24
C LEU A 2 -17.00 5.22 9.10
N TYR A 3 -16.50 4.74 10.24
CA TYR A 3 -15.47 3.70 10.33
C TYR A 3 -15.85 2.42 9.56
N ARG A 4 -17.06 1.89 9.83
CA ARG A 4 -17.55 0.64 9.21
C ARG A 4 -17.69 0.74 7.69
N LYS A 5 -18.03 1.93 7.15
CA LYS A 5 -18.12 2.12 5.69
C LYS A 5 -16.75 2.08 5.04
N LEU A 6 -15.81 2.88 5.54
CA LEU A 6 -14.44 2.92 5.03
C LEU A 6 -13.74 1.55 5.14
N TYR A 7 -13.90 0.84 6.26
CA TYR A 7 -13.34 -0.50 6.43
C TYR A 7 -13.91 -1.50 5.41
N ASN A 8 -15.23 -1.45 5.14
CA ASN A 8 -15.86 -2.29 4.12
C ASN A 8 -15.33 -1.98 2.71
N ASP A 9 -15.02 -0.71 2.41
CA ASP A 9 -14.45 -0.34 1.12
C ASP A 9 -13.00 -0.84 0.98
N LEU A 10 -12.22 -0.85 2.07
CA LEU A 10 -10.90 -1.50 2.11
C LEU A 10 -11.00 -3.03 1.91
N LEU A 11 -11.99 -3.69 2.51
CA LEU A 11 -12.25 -5.12 2.28
C LEU A 11 -12.61 -5.42 0.82
N LYS A 12 -13.49 -4.61 0.22
CA LYS A 12 -13.84 -4.74 -1.20
C LYS A 12 -12.61 -4.56 -2.09
N TRP A 13 -11.76 -3.59 -1.77
CA TRP A 13 -10.50 -3.36 -2.46
C TRP A 13 -9.56 -4.57 -2.35
N LYS A 14 -9.35 -5.10 -1.14
CA LYS A 14 -8.54 -6.31 -0.91
C LYS A 14 -9.03 -7.51 -1.71
N ASN A 15 -10.35 -7.69 -1.80
CA ASN A 15 -10.98 -8.81 -2.51
C ASN A 15 -11.05 -8.62 -4.04
N ASN A 16 -10.72 -7.43 -4.54
CA ASN A 16 -10.72 -7.17 -5.98
C ASN A 16 -9.48 -7.83 -6.63
N ARG A 17 -9.70 -8.58 -7.72
CA ARG A 17 -8.63 -9.27 -8.47
C ARG A 17 -7.62 -8.29 -9.09
N SER A 18 -8.05 -7.07 -9.42
CA SER A 18 -7.16 -6.00 -9.91
C SER A 18 -6.64 -5.21 -8.70
N LYS A 19 -5.51 -5.66 -8.15
CA LYS A 19 -4.84 -5.09 -6.96
C LYS A 19 -4.19 -3.72 -7.25
N LYS A 20 -4.99 -2.75 -7.69
CA LYS A 20 -4.51 -1.38 -7.93
C LYS A 20 -4.16 -0.70 -6.62
N ALA A 21 -3.19 0.22 -6.65
CA ALA A 21 -2.90 1.07 -5.50
C ALA A 21 -4.14 1.89 -5.09
N LEU A 22 -4.36 2.04 -3.77
CA LEU A 22 -5.47 2.81 -3.22
C LEU A 22 -4.97 4.13 -2.65
N LEU A 23 -5.63 5.23 -3.02
CA LEU A 23 -5.37 6.55 -2.46
C LEU A 23 -6.44 6.89 -1.42
N VAL A 24 -6.03 7.09 -0.17
CA VAL A 24 -6.93 7.45 0.95
C VAL A 24 -6.73 8.92 1.33
N THR A 25 -7.69 9.79 1.01
CA THR A 25 -7.64 11.24 1.29
C THR A 25 -8.79 11.69 2.21
N GLY A 26 -8.70 12.91 2.73
CA GLY A 26 -9.73 13.52 3.58
C GLY A 26 -9.17 14.52 4.59
N ALA A 27 -10.03 15.14 5.39
CA ALA A 27 -9.67 16.16 6.38
C ALA A 27 -8.60 15.69 7.38
N ARG A 28 -7.73 16.58 7.89
CA ARG A 28 -6.72 16.19 8.90
C ARG A 28 -7.39 15.64 10.16
N GLN A 29 -6.70 14.74 10.89
CA GLN A 29 -7.14 14.18 12.18
C GLN A 29 -8.41 13.31 12.19
N THR A 30 -8.90 12.85 11.04
CA THR A 30 -10.08 11.96 10.98
C THR A 30 -9.80 10.46 11.21
N GLY A 31 -8.63 10.10 11.74
CA GLY A 31 -8.27 8.70 12.03
C GLY A 31 -7.91 7.82 10.82
N LYS A 32 -7.58 8.40 9.66
CA LYS A 32 -7.21 7.65 8.44
C LYS A 32 -6.01 6.70 8.65
N THR A 33 -4.94 7.21 9.26
CA THR A 33 -3.73 6.40 9.56
C THR A 33 -4.05 5.25 10.50
N PHE A 34 -4.89 5.50 11.50
CA PHE A 34 -5.33 4.47 12.44
C PHE A 34 -6.08 3.34 11.71
N LEU A 35 -7.06 3.70 10.87
CA LEU A 35 -7.81 2.73 10.08
C LEU A 35 -6.91 1.85 9.19
N ILE A 36 -5.94 2.44 8.50
CA ILE A 36 -5.03 1.69 7.60
C ILE A 36 -4.15 0.72 8.40
N ARG A 37 -3.62 1.15 9.55
CA ARG A 37 -2.78 0.29 10.40
C ARG A 37 -3.57 -0.89 10.96
N GLU A 38 -4.76 -0.65 11.50
CA GLU A 38 -5.58 -1.72 12.05
C GLU A 38 -6.04 -2.68 10.95
N PHE A 39 -6.48 -2.16 9.79
CA PHE A 39 -6.81 -2.98 8.64
C PHE A 39 -5.61 -3.85 8.20
N GLY A 40 -4.41 -3.26 8.12
CA GLY A 40 -3.17 -3.95 7.77
C GLY A 40 -2.87 -5.13 8.68
N LYS A 41 -2.88 -4.90 10.00
CA LYS A 41 -2.62 -5.94 11.02
C LYS A 41 -3.66 -7.07 11.01
N GLU A 42 -4.93 -6.73 10.81
CA GLU A 42 -6.02 -7.72 10.84
C GLU A 42 -6.11 -8.56 9.56
N ASN A 43 -5.64 -8.03 8.43
CA ASN A 43 -5.90 -8.63 7.10
C ASN A 43 -4.68 -9.21 6.41
N TYR A 44 -3.47 -8.94 6.90
CA TYR A 44 -2.21 -9.38 6.31
C TYR A 44 -1.27 -9.89 7.40
N GLU A 45 -0.59 -10.99 7.12
CA GLU A 45 0.45 -11.53 8.00
C GLU A 45 1.62 -10.56 8.18
N ASN A 46 1.97 -9.84 7.10
CA ASN A 46 3.06 -8.87 7.07
C ASN A 46 2.53 -7.50 6.64
N PHE A 47 2.91 -6.47 7.39
CA PHE A 47 2.54 -5.07 7.13
C PHE A 47 3.78 -4.18 7.26
N VAL A 48 4.06 -3.39 6.22
CA VAL A 48 5.15 -2.42 6.19
C VAL A 48 4.56 -1.03 5.98
N GLU A 49 4.88 -0.10 6.87
CA GLU A 49 4.48 1.30 6.77
C GLU A 49 5.71 2.16 6.48
N ILE A 50 5.61 2.99 5.43
CA ILE A 50 6.61 4.01 5.12
C ILE A 50 5.99 5.37 5.43
N ASN A 51 6.57 6.10 6.40
CA ASN A 51 6.11 7.42 6.80
C ASN A 51 7.10 8.50 6.35
N PHE A 52 6.82 9.13 5.21
CA PHE A 52 7.66 10.18 4.63
C PHE A 52 7.79 11.45 5.49
N ILE A 53 6.91 11.66 6.47
CA ILE A 53 7.03 12.79 7.42
C ILE A 53 8.12 12.48 8.46
N ALA A 54 8.17 11.24 8.95
CA ALA A 54 9.15 10.81 9.93
C ALA A 54 10.51 10.51 9.28
N GLU A 55 10.50 9.97 8.06
CA GLU A 55 11.71 9.61 7.33
C GLU A 55 11.70 10.22 5.92
N PRO A 56 12.14 11.49 5.77
CA PRO A 56 12.17 12.16 4.47
C PRO A 56 13.07 11.46 3.45
N LYS A 57 14.14 10.81 3.93
CA LYS A 57 15.08 10.04 3.10
C LYS A 57 14.43 8.84 2.40
N ALA A 58 13.32 8.31 2.93
CA ALA A 58 12.59 7.23 2.27
C ALA A 58 12.04 7.65 0.89
N ALA A 59 11.89 8.96 0.63
CA ALA A 59 11.52 9.46 -0.69
C ALA A 59 12.60 9.16 -1.75
N GLU A 60 13.87 9.01 -1.35
CA GLU A 60 14.98 8.67 -2.24
C GLU A 60 14.83 7.26 -2.83
N ILE A 61 14.06 6.37 -2.21
CA ILE A 61 13.74 5.04 -2.77
C ILE A 61 13.05 5.18 -4.13
N PHE A 62 12.29 6.26 -4.33
CA PHE A 62 11.57 6.54 -5.55
C PHE A 62 12.36 7.42 -6.54
N SER A 63 13.54 7.92 -6.17
CA SER A 63 14.39 8.72 -7.06
C SER A 63 15.31 7.85 -7.93
N GLY A 64 15.52 6.58 -7.56
CA GLY A 64 16.21 5.60 -8.37
C GLY A 64 15.32 5.05 -9.48
N ASN A 65 15.82 5.06 -10.71
CA ASN A 65 15.18 4.38 -11.82
C ASN A 65 15.35 2.86 -11.62
N VAL A 66 14.48 2.24 -10.82
CA VAL A 66 14.39 0.78 -10.71
C VAL A 66 13.75 0.29 -11.99
N PHE A 67 14.54 0.30 -13.06
CA PHE A 67 14.20 -0.37 -14.30
C PHE A 67 13.91 -1.84 -13.94
N LEU A 68 12.81 -2.33 -14.50
CA LEU A 68 12.36 -3.73 -14.48
C LEU A 68 13.45 -4.74 -14.91
N SER A 69 14.60 -4.28 -15.41
CA SER A 69 15.74 -5.13 -15.75
C SER A 69 16.38 -5.81 -14.53
N THR A 70 16.37 -5.20 -13.34
CA THR A 70 16.96 -5.85 -12.14
C THR A 70 16.10 -7.02 -11.64
N TRP A 71 14.78 -6.97 -11.84
CA TRP A 71 13.87 -8.04 -11.44
C TRP A 71 13.96 -9.27 -12.37
N TRP A 72 14.37 -9.09 -13.63
CA TRP A 72 14.56 -10.19 -14.59
C TRP A 72 15.68 -11.16 -14.17
N SER A 73 16.75 -10.67 -13.52
CA SER A 73 17.85 -11.50 -13.06
C SER A 73 17.50 -12.38 -11.85
N ILE A 74 16.42 -12.06 -11.13
CA ILE A 74 16.04 -12.73 -9.88
C ILE A 74 14.94 -13.77 -10.11
N CYS A 75 14.06 -13.58 -11.10
CA CYS A 75 12.97 -14.51 -11.41
C CYS A 75 12.81 -14.69 -12.93
N PRO A 76 13.49 -15.66 -13.56
CA PRO A 76 13.43 -15.87 -15.02
C PRO A 76 12.16 -16.57 -15.52
N SER A 77 11.14 -16.79 -14.68
CA SER A 77 9.94 -17.59 -15.04
C SER A 77 8.64 -16.80 -15.16
N VAL A 78 8.69 -15.48 -15.28
CA VAL A 78 7.51 -14.67 -15.58
C VAL A 78 7.60 -14.19 -17.02
N ASP A 79 7.07 -14.99 -17.94
CA ASP A 79 6.86 -14.59 -19.32
C ASP A 79 5.84 -13.43 -19.37
N PRO A 80 6.17 -12.30 -20.04
CA PRO A 80 5.22 -11.24 -20.30
C PRO A 80 4.46 -11.56 -21.60
N THR A 81 3.34 -12.29 -21.49
CA THR A 81 2.23 -12.18 -22.46
C THR A 81 1.15 -11.28 -21.92
#